data_AF-A0A1J5MBE3-F1
#
_entry.id   AF-A0A1J5MBE3-F1
#
_cell.length_a   1.000
_cell.length_b   1.000
_cell.length_c   1.000
_cell.angle_alpha   90.00
_cell.angle_beta   90.00
_cell.angle_gamma   90.00
#
_symmetry.space_group_name_H-M   'P 1'
#
loop_
_entity.id
_entity.type
_entity.pdbx_description
1 polymer ?
#
loop_
_entity_poly.entity_id
_entity_poly.type
_entity_poly.pdbx_seq_one_letter_code
_entity_poly.pdbx_strand_id
1 'polypeptide(L)'
;MKKKEFKNIAPVLYELKSLDKGFSTPVEYLNSFDSNFNETKILARFNKTNSFNTPSSYFTTIEDTVIDGINQENNSVPNGYFDTLESNVFEKLNQEPKVIELNTSKRKWIATVAIAASLALLFTLQIFTSSSNLDFSSLSSTEIENWISEGEMEVNSYEVATLYDDLNPDNYDIYDSYNEDDLLDYLDNVNIESLILND
;
A
#
# COMPACT_ATOMS: atom_id res chain seq x y z
N MET A 1 -36.35 -3.76 20.48
CA MET A 1 -35.06 -3.76 21.21
C MET A 1 -35.07 -2.63 22.23
N LYS A 2 -34.80 -2.90 23.51
CA LYS A 2 -34.89 -1.85 24.55
C LYS A 2 -33.73 -0.86 24.36
N LYS A 3 -33.96 0.44 24.57
CA LYS A 3 -32.94 1.52 24.39
C LYS A 3 -31.61 1.23 25.13
N LYS A 4 -31.69 0.54 26.27
CA LYS A 4 -30.53 0.05 27.06
C LYS A 4 -29.75 -1.08 26.38
N GLU A 5 -30.42 -2.00 25.69
CA GLU A 5 -29.76 -3.11 24.98
C GLU A 5 -28.97 -2.59 23.78
N PHE A 6 -29.53 -1.63 23.03
CA PHE A 6 -28.85 -1.04 21.87
C PHE A 6 -27.60 -0.25 22.26
N LYS A 7 -27.62 0.46 23.41
CA LYS A 7 -26.45 1.17 23.95
C LYS A 7 -25.27 0.22 24.22
N ASN A 8 -25.53 -1.00 24.68
CA ASN A 8 -24.48 -1.95 25.01
C ASN A 8 -23.89 -2.65 23.77
N ILE A 9 -24.71 -2.84 22.73
CA ILE A 9 -24.29 -3.55 21.51
C ILE A 9 -23.57 -2.62 20.53
N ALA A 10 -23.95 -1.34 20.47
CA ALA A 10 -23.33 -0.37 19.57
C ALA A 10 -23.24 1.02 20.24
N PRO A 11 -22.31 1.20 21.21
CA PRO A 11 -22.24 2.40 22.04
C PRO A 11 -21.99 3.67 21.21
N VAL A 12 -21.10 3.61 20.23
CA VAL A 12 -20.77 4.73 19.34
C VAL A 12 -21.99 5.17 18.50
N LEU A 13 -22.73 4.21 17.94
CA LEU A 13 -23.93 4.51 17.14
C LEU A 13 -25.08 5.05 18.01
N TYR A 14 -25.17 4.59 19.26
CA TYR A 14 -26.13 5.12 20.23
C TYR A 14 -25.84 6.58 20.59
N GLU A 15 -24.57 6.94 20.73
CA GLU A 15 -24.11 8.30 20.98
C GLU A 15 -24.38 9.20 19.78
N LEU A 16 -24.02 8.77 18.56
CA LEU A 16 -24.26 9.52 17.32
C LEU A 16 -25.76 9.79 17.07
N LYS A 17 -26.63 8.84 17.42
CA LYS A 17 -28.09 9.02 17.34
C LYS A 17 -28.62 10.15 18.24
N SER A 18 -27.89 10.51 19.29
CA SER A 18 -28.27 11.56 20.23
C SER A 18 -27.84 12.97 19.81
N LEU A 19 -26.99 13.10 18.78
CA LEU A 19 -26.68 14.39 18.20
C LEU A 19 -27.81 14.84 17.25
N ASP A 20 -28.32 16.06 17.48
CA ASP A 20 -29.39 16.68 16.69
C ASP A 20 -28.99 16.94 15.22
N LYS A 21 -27.68 16.94 14.92
CA LYS A 21 -27.13 17.13 13.58
C LYS A 21 -25.95 16.17 13.37
N GLY A 22 -26.11 15.19 12.48
CA GLY A 22 -25.08 14.20 12.17
C GLY A 22 -23.88 14.77 11.39
N PHE A 23 -24.11 15.81 10.59
CA PHE A 23 -23.08 16.59 9.91
C PHE A 23 -23.44 18.07 10.02
N SER A 24 -22.53 18.89 10.53
CA SER A 24 -22.66 20.35 10.54
C SER A 24 -21.51 20.92 9.72
N THR A 25 -21.83 21.63 8.65
CA THR A 25 -20.84 22.45 7.96
C THR A 25 -20.57 23.72 8.78
N PRO A 26 -19.39 24.33 8.68
CA PRO A 26 -19.15 25.67 9.22
C PRO A 26 -20.22 26.66 8.76
N VAL A 27 -20.52 27.63 9.62
CA VAL A 27 -21.41 28.75 9.28
C VAL A 27 -20.87 29.42 8.01
N GLU A 28 -21.75 29.70 7.04
CA GLU A 28 -21.42 30.28 5.72
C GLU A 28 -20.64 29.40 4.73
N TYR A 29 -20.33 28.14 5.04
CA TYR A 29 -19.66 27.23 4.11
C TYR A 29 -20.38 27.16 2.74
N LEU A 30 -21.71 26.97 2.75
CA LEU A 30 -22.52 26.91 1.53
C LEU A 30 -22.75 28.29 0.90
N ASN A 31 -22.73 29.38 1.68
CA ASN A 31 -22.88 30.74 1.14
C ASN A 31 -21.63 31.17 0.35
N SER A 32 -20.46 30.64 0.72
CA SER A 32 -19.22 30.81 -0.05
C SER A 32 -19.23 30.01 -1.37
N PHE A 33 -20.04 28.94 -1.45
CA PHE A 33 -20.08 28.12 -2.66
C PHE A 33 -20.81 28.83 -3.80
N ASP A 34 -21.98 29.42 -3.52
CA ASP A 34 -22.78 30.12 -4.52
C ASP A 34 -22.10 31.40 -5.03
N SER A 35 -21.36 32.10 -4.16
CA SER A 35 -20.58 33.29 -4.56
C SER A 35 -19.37 32.95 -5.44
N ASN A 36 -18.87 31.71 -5.38
CA ASN A 36 -17.78 31.22 -6.21
C ASN A 36 -18.24 30.54 -7.50
N PHE A 37 -19.51 30.15 -7.59
CA PHE A 37 -20.11 29.54 -8.78
C PHE A 37 -20.57 30.60 -9.78
N ASN A 38 -19.61 31.33 -10.36
CA ASN A 38 -19.90 32.25 -11.45
C ASN A 38 -19.95 31.46 -12.78
N GLU A 39 -21.15 31.16 -13.25
CA GLU A 39 -21.41 30.44 -14.50
C GLU A 39 -20.64 31.04 -15.70
N THR A 40 -20.56 32.37 -15.80
CA THR A 40 -19.78 33.00 -16.89
C THR A 40 -18.29 32.77 -16.75
N LYS A 41 -17.76 32.66 -15.53
CA LYS A 41 -16.34 32.33 -15.28
C LYS A 41 -16.05 30.86 -15.53
N ILE A 42 -16.99 29.96 -15.26
CA ILE A 42 -16.89 28.52 -15.56
C ILE A 42 -16.94 28.30 -17.07
N LEU A 43 -17.90 28.92 -17.77
CA LEU A 43 -18.02 28.86 -19.22
C LEU A 43 -16.83 29.51 -19.93
N ALA A 44 -16.17 30.51 -19.33
CA ALA A 44 -14.93 31.09 -19.87
C ALA A 44 -13.70 30.17 -19.72
N ARG A 45 -13.72 29.17 -18.82
CA ARG A 45 -12.66 28.15 -18.72
C ARG A 45 -12.78 27.08 -19.80
N PHE A 46 -13.97 26.90 -20.37
CA PHE A 46 -14.18 26.06 -21.55
C PHE A 46 -13.92 26.92 -22.78
N ASN A 47 -12.89 26.57 -23.58
CA ASN A 47 -12.64 27.26 -24.84
C ASN A 47 -13.90 27.21 -25.72
N LYS A 48 -14.43 28.38 -26.11
CA LYS A 48 -15.61 28.53 -26.99
C LYS A 48 -15.45 27.85 -28.36
N THR A 49 -14.23 27.46 -28.70
CA THR A 49 -13.92 26.54 -29.79
C THR A 49 -14.34 25.14 -29.34
N ASN A 50 -15.62 24.83 -29.55
CA ASN A 50 -16.24 23.52 -29.38
C ASN A 50 -15.22 22.41 -29.75
N SER A 51 -14.57 21.80 -28.76
CA SER A 51 -13.51 20.80 -28.99
C SER A 51 -14.09 19.40 -29.21
N PHE A 52 -15.43 19.30 -29.12
CA PHE A 52 -16.20 18.11 -29.46
C PHE A 52 -16.77 18.24 -30.88
N ASN A 53 -15.88 18.45 -31.86
CA ASN A 53 -16.26 18.31 -33.26
C ASN A 53 -15.99 16.86 -33.68
N THR A 54 -17.02 16.20 -34.20
CA THR A 54 -16.80 14.93 -34.89
C THR A 54 -16.05 15.20 -36.21
N PRO A 55 -15.22 14.26 -36.69
CA PRO A 55 -14.61 14.36 -38.00
C PRO A 55 -15.65 14.66 -39.08
N SER A 56 -15.25 15.41 -40.12
CA SER A 56 -16.07 15.58 -41.31
C SER A 56 -16.45 14.20 -41.83
N SER A 57 -17.75 13.97 -42.02
CA SER A 57 -18.34 12.71 -42.50
C SER A 57 -18.57 11.60 -41.47
N TYR A 58 -18.31 11.81 -40.16
CA TYR A 58 -18.59 10.79 -39.12
C TYR A 58 -20.02 10.23 -39.21
N PHE A 59 -21.04 11.09 -39.23
CA PHE A 59 -22.43 10.65 -39.28
C PHE A 59 -22.89 10.14 -40.65
N THR A 60 -22.12 10.41 -41.71
CA THR A 60 -22.45 9.90 -43.05
C THR A 60 -21.80 8.55 -43.31
N THR A 61 -20.68 8.21 -42.66
CA THR A 61 -19.94 6.97 -42.88
C THR A 61 -20.11 5.94 -41.77
N ILE A 62 -20.73 6.31 -40.64
CA ILE A 62 -20.90 5.40 -39.50
C ILE A 62 -21.74 4.17 -39.85
N GLU A 63 -22.77 4.33 -40.67
CA GLU A 63 -23.62 3.22 -41.12
C GLU A 63 -22.82 2.21 -41.93
N ASP A 64 -22.12 2.67 -42.98
CA ASP A 64 -21.26 1.84 -43.81
C ASP A 64 -20.17 1.15 -42.98
N THR A 65 -19.55 1.87 -42.03
CA THR A 65 -18.49 1.33 -41.16
C THR A 65 -19.01 0.20 -40.27
N VAL A 66 -20.23 0.35 -39.72
CA VAL A 66 -20.85 -0.67 -38.87
C VAL A 66 -21.25 -1.90 -39.70
N ILE A 67 -21.83 -1.68 -40.89
CA ILE A 67 -22.21 -2.76 -41.80
C ILE A 67 -20.97 -3.52 -42.28
N ASP A 68 -19.90 -2.82 -42.65
CA ASP A 68 -18.62 -3.44 -43.05
C ASP A 68 -18.01 -4.23 -41.89
N GLY A 69 -18.06 -3.71 -40.67
CA GLY A 69 -17.59 -4.44 -39.48
C GLY A 69 -18.34 -5.74 -39.23
N ILE A 70 -19.66 -5.74 -39.41
CA ILE A 70 -20.50 -6.94 -39.27
C ILE A 70 -20.20 -7.98 -40.38
N ASN A 71 -19.86 -7.51 -41.58
CA ASN A 71 -19.58 -8.37 -42.73
C ASN A 71 -18.13 -8.88 -42.78
N GLN A 72 -17.17 -8.18 -42.15
CA GLN A 72 -15.76 -8.60 -42.08
C GLN A 72 -15.52 -9.71 -41.07
N GLU A 73 -16.28 -9.75 -39.98
CA GLU A 73 -16.28 -10.90 -39.10
C GLU A 73 -17.11 -12.00 -39.76
N ASN A 74 -16.52 -13.19 -39.96
CA ASN A 74 -17.23 -14.39 -40.38
C ASN A 74 -18.24 -14.79 -39.29
N ASN A 75 -19.34 -14.04 -39.17
CA ASN A 75 -20.47 -14.22 -38.27
C ASN A 75 -21.35 -15.43 -38.67
N SER A 76 -20.76 -16.35 -39.44
CA SER A 76 -21.39 -17.62 -39.77
C SER A 76 -21.27 -18.52 -38.56
N VAL A 77 -22.41 -18.83 -37.95
CA VAL A 77 -22.48 -19.90 -36.97
C VAL A 77 -22.01 -21.21 -37.62
N PRO A 78 -21.30 -22.09 -36.90
CA PRO A 78 -20.90 -23.37 -37.42
C PRO A 78 -22.10 -24.16 -37.96
N ASN A 79 -21.90 -24.88 -39.07
CA ASN A 79 -22.92 -25.76 -39.62
C ASN A 79 -23.41 -26.74 -38.54
N GLY A 80 -24.71 -26.80 -38.33
CA GLY A 80 -25.34 -27.67 -37.34
C GLY A 80 -25.26 -27.18 -35.88
N TYR A 81 -24.86 -25.93 -35.64
CA TYR A 81 -24.85 -25.34 -34.29
C TYR A 81 -26.23 -25.44 -33.62
N PHE A 82 -27.28 -24.98 -34.32
CA PHE A 82 -28.65 -25.01 -33.78
C PHE A 82 -29.25 -26.42 -33.73
N ASP A 83 -28.76 -27.36 -34.55
CA ASP A 83 -29.21 -28.76 -34.54
C ASP A 83 -28.77 -29.49 -33.26
N THR A 84 -27.64 -29.10 -32.68
CA THR A 84 -27.06 -29.74 -31.48
C THR A 84 -27.26 -28.92 -30.21
N LEU A 85 -27.64 -27.65 -30.32
CA LEU A 85 -27.79 -26.72 -29.20
C LEU A 85 -28.75 -27.26 -28.14
N GLU A 86 -29.92 -27.74 -28.55
CA GLU A 86 -30.95 -28.24 -27.64
C GLU A 86 -30.45 -29.46 -26.85
N SER A 87 -29.88 -30.45 -27.54
CA SER A 87 -29.32 -31.65 -26.90
C SER A 87 -28.20 -31.32 -25.92
N ASN A 88 -27.29 -30.41 -26.28
CA ASN A 88 -26.17 -29.98 -25.44
C ASN A 88 -26.66 -29.26 -24.17
N VAL A 89 -27.73 -28.47 -24.25
CA VAL A 89 -28.33 -27.79 -23.10
C VAL A 89 -28.96 -28.82 -22.16
N PHE A 90 -29.74 -29.77 -22.67
CA PHE A 90 -30.36 -30.81 -21.86
C PHE A 90 -29.33 -31.75 -21.23
N GLU A 91 -28.25 -32.08 -21.93
CA GLU A 91 -27.16 -32.89 -21.36
C GLU A 91 -26.56 -32.20 -20.12
N LYS A 92 -26.31 -30.88 -20.20
CA LYS A 92 -25.77 -30.12 -19.06
C LYS A 92 -26.75 -29.99 -17.91
N LEU A 93 -28.06 -29.87 -18.18
CA LEU A 93 -29.08 -29.74 -17.14
C LEU A 93 -29.37 -31.07 -16.43
N ASN A 94 -29.23 -32.20 -17.12
CA ASN A 94 -29.51 -33.54 -16.59
C ASN A 94 -28.28 -34.20 -15.94
N GLN A 95 -27.12 -33.53 -15.91
CA GLN A 95 -25.97 -34.02 -15.16
C GLN A 95 -26.22 -33.86 -13.66
N GLU A 96 -26.39 -34.98 -12.96
CA GLU A 96 -26.39 -34.98 -11.51
C GLU A 96 -25.04 -34.44 -11.00
N PRO A 97 -25.04 -33.48 -10.05
CA PRO A 97 -23.80 -32.97 -9.50
C PRO A 97 -23.03 -34.14 -8.88
N LYS A 98 -21.73 -34.24 -9.20
CA LYS A 98 -20.85 -35.26 -8.62
C LYS A 98 -20.81 -35.11 -7.10
N VAL A 99 -21.61 -35.89 -6.39
CA VAL A 99 -21.63 -35.90 -4.92
C VAL A 99 -20.39 -36.65 -4.46
N ILE A 100 -19.45 -35.92 -3.85
CA ILE A 100 -18.32 -36.52 -3.15
C ILE A 100 -18.77 -36.75 -1.70
N GLU A 101 -18.86 -38.01 -1.29
CA GLU A 101 -19.18 -38.36 0.08
C GLU A 101 -18.04 -37.94 1.03
N LEU A 102 -18.39 -37.15 2.06
CA LEU A 102 -17.45 -36.76 3.12
C LEU A 102 -17.18 -37.97 4.02
N ASN A 103 -16.11 -38.73 3.73
CA ASN A 103 -15.67 -39.82 4.59
C ASN A 103 -15.13 -39.29 5.93
N THR A 104 -15.96 -39.39 6.97
CA THR A 104 -15.68 -38.87 8.31
C THR A 104 -14.67 -39.72 9.09
N SER A 105 -14.41 -40.97 8.70
CA SER A 105 -13.50 -41.87 9.42
C SER A 105 -12.04 -41.39 9.43
N LYS A 106 -11.61 -40.69 8.37
CA LYS A 106 -10.24 -40.15 8.27
C LYS A 106 -10.03 -38.86 9.06
N ARG A 107 -11.11 -38.16 9.46
CA ARG A 107 -11.02 -36.87 10.17
C ARG A 107 -10.34 -36.99 11.53
N LYS A 108 -10.57 -38.08 12.26
CA LYS A 108 -9.93 -38.32 13.56
C LYS A 108 -8.41 -38.46 13.43
N TRP A 109 -7.95 -39.19 12.42
CA TRP A 109 -6.52 -39.40 12.18
C TRP A 109 -5.82 -38.11 11.74
N ILE A 110 -6.45 -37.35 10.83
CA ILE A 110 -5.95 -36.03 10.39
C ILE A 110 -5.90 -35.05 11.57
N ALA A 111 -6.91 -35.04 12.45
CA ALA A 111 -6.92 -34.18 13.63
C ALA A 111 -5.77 -34.51 14.60
N THR A 112 -5.49 -35.79 14.85
CA THR A 112 -4.36 -36.21 15.70
C THR A 112 -3.01 -35.83 15.09
N VAL A 113 -2.84 -36.02 13.77
CA VAL A 113 -1.62 -35.65 13.05
C VAL A 113 -1.42 -34.13 13.08
N ALA A 114 -2.47 -33.34 12.88
CA ALA A 114 -2.39 -31.88 12.94
C ALA A 114 -1.97 -31.39 14.33
N ILE A 115 -2.53 -31.96 15.41
CA ILE A 115 -2.16 -31.61 16.79
C ILE A 115 -0.69 -31.95 17.05
N ALA A 116 -0.24 -33.16 16.67
CA ALA A 116 1.14 -33.58 16.85
C ALA A 116 2.12 -32.71 16.04
N ALA A 117 1.78 -32.39 14.79
CA ALA A 117 2.58 -31.53 13.92
C ALA A 117 2.69 -30.09 14.48
N SER A 118 1.60 -29.53 15.00
CA SER A 118 1.62 -28.21 15.65
C SER A 118 2.51 -28.19 16.89
N LEU A 119 2.46 -29.24 17.71
CA LEU A 119 3.36 -29.36 18.87
C LEU A 119 4.82 -29.52 18.43
N ALA A 120 5.09 -30.39 17.46
CA ALA A 120 6.44 -30.56 16.92
C ALA A 120 6.98 -29.25 16.31
N LEU A 121 6.14 -28.49 15.60
CA LEU A 121 6.48 -27.17 15.08
C LEU A 121 6.79 -26.18 16.22
N LEU A 122 5.98 -26.15 17.28
CA LEU A 122 6.23 -25.28 18.43
C LEU A 122 7.56 -25.62 19.12
N PHE A 123 7.84 -26.91 19.34
CA PHE A 123 9.11 -27.34 19.97
C PHE A 123 10.32 -27.07 19.07
N THR A 124 10.22 -27.33 17.77
CA THR A 124 11.30 -27.06 16.81
C THR A 124 11.56 -25.56 16.68
N LEU A 125 10.51 -24.74 16.63
CA LEU A 125 10.64 -23.29 16.59
C LEU A 125 11.28 -22.74 17.88
N GLN A 126 10.86 -23.21 19.05
CA GLN A 126 11.41 -22.75 20.33
C GLN A 126 12.91 -23.04 20.50
N ILE A 127 13.39 -24.17 19.96
CA ILE A 127 14.83 -24.50 19.95
C ILE A 127 15.60 -23.54 19.02
N PHE A 128 15.03 -23.23 17.85
CA PHE A 128 15.67 -22.37 16.85
C PHE A 128 15.63 -20.88 17.19
N THR A 129 14.62 -20.43 17.92
CA THR A 129 14.47 -19.03 18.38
C THR A 129 15.13 -18.80 19.74
N SER A 130 16.13 -19.60 20.12
CA SER A 130 16.97 -19.29 21.27
C SER A 130 17.70 -17.99 20.96
N SER A 131 17.12 -16.88 21.42
CA SER A 131 17.67 -15.54 21.24
C SER A 131 19.07 -15.54 21.84
N SER A 132 20.10 -15.49 21.01
CA SER A 132 21.32 -14.84 21.44
C SER A 132 20.89 -13.43 21.82
N ASN A 133 20.97 -13.08 23.11
CA ASN A 133 20.87 -11.68 23.49
C ASN A 133 21.93 -10.96 22.66
N LEU A 134 21.48 -10.12 21.72
CA LEU A 134 22.37 -9.29 20.92
C LEU A 134 23.00 -8.29 21.89
N ASP A 135 24.20 -8.63 22.34
CA ASP A 135 24.95 -7.84 23.30
C ASP A 135 26.00 -7.02 22.53
N PHE A 136 25.67 -5.75 22.31
CA PHE A 136 26.53 -4.79 21.64
C PHE A 136 27.77 -4.44 22.48
N SER A 137 27.83 -4.85 23.76
CA SER A 137 29.04 -4.67 24.59
C SER A 137 30.24 -5.50 24.13
N SER A 138 30.01 -6.47 23.23
CA SER A 138 31.06 -7.30 22.63
C SER A 138 31.69 -6.70 21.38
N LEU A 139 31.14 -5.60 20.84
CA LEU A 139 31.72 -4.92 19.68
C LEU A 139 32.99 -4.17 20.08
N SER A 140 34.08 -4.42 19.36
CA SER A 140 35.31 -3.65 19.49
C SER A 140 35.23 -2.35 18.68
N SER A 141 35.96 -1.31 19.11
CA SER A 141 36.07 -0.05 18.36
C SER A 141 36.56 -0.27 16.93
N THR A 142 37.50 -1.21 16.73
CA THR A 142 38.04 -1.58 15.42
C THR A 142 36.98 -2.19 14.49
N GLU A 143 36.05 -2.99 15.01
CA GLU A 143 34.95 -3.53 14.20
C GLU A 143 33.97 -2.43 13.76
N ILE A 144 33.69 -1.48 14.66
CA ILE A 144 32.83 -0.32 14.36
C ILE A 144 33.50 0.59 13.31
N GLU A 145 34.80 0.87 13.46
CA GLU A 145 35.60 1.66 12.51
C GLU A 145 35.65 1.02 11.13
N ASN A 146 35.89 -0.31 11.07
CA ASN A 146 35.89 -1.04 9.80
C ASN A 146 34.50 -0.99 9.14
N TRP A 147 33.44 -1.14 9.91
CA TRP A 147 32.06 -1.12 9.39
C TRP A 147 31.67 0.25 8.80
N ILE A 148 32.12 1.35 9.41
CA ILE A 148 31.96 2.70 8.87
C ILE A 148 32.83 2.89 7.62
N SER A 149 34.10 2.45 7.67
CA SER A 149 35.07 2.64 6.58
C SER A 149 34.75 1.83 5.32
N GLU A 150 34.12 0.66 5.47
CA GLU A 150 33.68 -0.19 4.36
C GLU A 150 32.42 0.36 3.67
N GLY A 151 31.83 1.45 4.17
CA GLY A 151 30.66 2.10 3.57
C GLY A 151 29.35 1.37 3.85
N GLU A 152 29.33 0.45 4.82
CA GLU A 152 28.13 -0.27 5.25
C GLU A 152 27.22 0.59 6.14
N MET A 153 27.69 1.78 6.53
CA MET A 153 26.95 2.81 7.25
C MET A 153 27.13 4.17 6.58
N GLU A 154 26.07 4.70 5.98
CA GLU A 154 26.04 6.09 5.51
C GLU A 154 25.76 7.01 6.71
N VAL A 155 26.82 7.58 7.30
CA VAL A 155 26.70 8.51 8.43
C VAL A 155 26.49 9.93 7.89
N ASN A 156 25.27 10.46 8.00
CA ASN A 156 24.98 11.85 7.69
C ASN A 156 25.29 12.76 8.90
N SER A 157 26.02 13.85 8.68
CA SER A 157 26.36 14.84 9.71
C SER A 157 25.13 15.44 10.40
N TYR A 158 24.01 15.64 9.69
CA TYR A 158 22.75 16.11 10.26
C TYR A 158 22.10 15.07 11.17
N GLU A 159 22.13 13.80 10.79
CA GLU A 159 21.60 12.72 11.64
C GLU A 159 22.40 12.59 12.93
N VAL A 160 23.73 12.66 12.85
CA VAL A 160 24.59 12.72 14.03
C VAL A 160 24.27 13.94 14.88
N ALA A 161 24.13 15.13 14.29
CA ALA A 161 23.78 16.35 15.02
C ALA A 161 22.44 16.25 15.73
N THR A 162 21.43 15.60 15.13
CA THR A 162 20.11 15.40 15.76
C THR A 162 20.13 14.44 16.95
N LEU A 163 21.08 13.49 16.98
CA LEU A 163 21.26 12.59 18.12
C LEU A 163 21.85 13.32 19.33
N TYR A 164 22.60 14.39 19.07
CA TYR A 164 23.16 15.28 20.08
C TYR A 164 22.44 16.64 20.06
N ASP A 165 21.10 16.62 20.13
CA ASP A 165 20.23 17.81 20.14
C ASP A 165 20.56 18.84 21.26
N ASP A 166 21.37 18.42 22.25
CA ASP A 166 21.80 19.18 23.41
C ASP A 166 23.35 19.34 23.45
N LEU A 167 24.02 19.48 22.30
CA LEU A 167 25.45 19.81 22.20
C LEU A 167 25.73 21.17 22.86
N ASN A 168 25.94 21.17 24.17
CA ASN A 168 26.68 22.21 24.84
C ASN A 168 28.18 21.87 24.69
N PRO A 169 28.94 22.57 23.83
CA PRO A 169 30.36 22.29 23.61
C PRO A 169 31.20 22.40 24.89
N ASP A 170 30.67 23.04 25.94
CA ASP A 170 31.31 23.17 27.24
C ASP A 170 31.19 21.90 28.12
N ASN A 171 30.31 20.95 27.78
CA ASN A 171 30.04 19.74 28.59
C ASN A 171 30.78 18.49 28.11
N TYR A 172 31.51 18.56 27.01
CA TYR A 172 32.20 17.40 26.44
C TYR A 172 33.70 17.72 26.32
N ASP A 173 34.50 17.05 27.15
CA ASP A 173 35.97 17.10 27.09
C ASP A 173 36.47 16.36 25.83
N ILE A 174 36.27 16.97 24.65
CA ILE A 174 36.76 16.49 23.35
C ILE A 174 38.30 16.53 23.30
N TYR A 175 38.91 17.42 24.08
CA TYR A 175 40.33 17.77 23.96
C TYR A 175 41.31 16.63 24.29
N ASP A 176 40.90 15.63 25.06
CA ASP A 176 41.81 14.55 25.51
C ASP A 176 41.78 13.28 24.63
N SER A 177 40.92 13.21 23.60
CA SER A 177 40.66 11.96 22.86
C SER A 177 41.20 11.92 21.42
N TYR A 178 41.82 12.98 20.93
CA TYR A 178 42.32 13.05 19.55
C TYR A 178 43.83 13.27 19.52
N ASN A 179 44.49 12.60 18.58
CA ASN A 179 45.88 12.86 18.27
C ASN A 179 45.96 14.11 17.38
N GLU A 180 46.64 15.16 17.86
CA GLU A 180 46.79 16.42 17.16
C GLU A 180 47.44 16.25 15.79
N ASP A 181 48.42 15.34 15.68
CA ASP A 181 49.12 15.08 14.41
C ASP A 181 48.16 14.49 13.36
N ASP A 182 47.28 13.57 13.76
CA ASP A 182 46.31 12.93 12.86
C ASP A 182 45.21 13.93 12.44
N LEU A 183 44.83 14.85 13.34
CA LEU A 183 43.87 15.91 13.04
C LEU A 183 44.44 16.91 12.04
N LEU A 184 45.69 17.32 12.22
CA LEU A 184 46.37 18.25 11.32
C LEU A 184 46.55 17.60 9.94
N ASP A 185 46.95 16.33 9.86
CA ASP A 185 47.06 15.61 8.60
C ASP A 185 45.69 15.50 7.90
N TYR A 186 44.62 15.24 8.63
CA TYR A 186 43.27 15.26 8.07
C TYR A 186 42.90 16.65 7.51
N LEU A 187 43.14 17.72 8.26
CA LEU A 187 42.81 19.09 7.84
C LEU A 187 43.63 19.55 6.64
N ASP A 188 44.87 19.11 6.52
CA ASP A 188 45.74 19.44 5.39
C ASP A 188 45.34 18.68 4.11
N ASN A 189 44.82 17.46 4.26
CA ASN A 189 44.43 16.62 3.12
C ASN A 189 42.94 16.76 2.74
N VAL A 190 42.09 17.33 3.60
CA VAL A 190 40.67 17.52 3.29
C VAL A 190 40.47 18.76 2.42
N ASN A 191 39.73 18.61 1.33
CA ASN A 191 39.35 19.75 0.52
C ASN A 191 38.21 20.51 1.21
N ILE A 192 38.53 21.67 1.79
CA ILE A 192 37.56 22.53 2.49
C ILE A 192 36.36 22.90 1.61
N GLU A 193 36.57 23.05 0.30
CA GLU A 193 35.50 23.38 -0.65
C GLU A 193 34.56 22.19 -0.89
N SER A 194 35.04 20.95 -0.74
CA SER A 194 34.19 19.75 -0.78
C SER A 194 33.32 19.58 0.46
N LEU A 195 33.75 20.10 1.61
CA LEU A 195 32.95 20.09 2.85
C LEU A 195 31.79 21.10 2.80
N ILE A 196 31.95 22.19 2.06
CA ILE A 196 30.93 23.24 1.88
C ILE A 196 29.94 22.89 0.74
N LEU A 197 30.34 22.05 -0.21
CA LEU A 197 29.56 21.71 -1.40
C LEU A 197 28.81 20.38 -1.32
N ASN A 198 29.13 19.51 -0.36
CA ASN A 198 28.36 18.30 -0.05
C ASN A 198 27.35 18.51 1.10
N ASP A 199 27.00 19.77 1.39
CA ASP A 199 25.79 20.18 2.14
C ASP A 199 24.52 20.06 1.27
#